data_AF-D9XBJ4-F1
#
_entry.id   AF-D9XBJ4-F1
#
_cell.length_a   1.000
_cell.length_b   1.000
_cell.length_c   1.000
_cell.angle_alpha   90.00
_cell.angle_beta   90.00
_cell.angle_gamma   90.00
#
_symmetry.space_group_name_H-M   'P 1'
#
loop_
_entity.id
_entity.type
_entity.pdbx_description
1 polymer ?
#
loop_
_entity_poly.entity_id
_entity_poly.type
_entity_poly.pdbx_seq_one_letter_code
_entity_poly.pdbx_strand_id
1 'polypeptide(L)'
;MHRCTLAHYPADLYEDAAQSLAWDIRALDAADAVTEQRVQRHHAGLHVAGFYPSLHLNLADDYRLLGSFDAATAHLPAAGEHAPDLPQDAYGAFLRTALDDVAEAVSRRDIAKRTSAPGPAE
;
A
#
# COMPACT_ATOMS: atom_id res chain seq x y z
N MET A 1 -18.45 6.95 -14.78
CA MET A 1 -18.34 6.89 -13.31
C MET A 1 -17.62 5.61 -12.91
N HIS A 2 -16.30 5.56 -13.10
CA HIS A 2 -15.32 4.57 -12.60
C HIS A 2 -13.95 5.19 -12.90
N ARG A 3 -13.42 6.01 -11.98
CA ARG A 3 -12.15 6.75 -12.15
C ARG A 3 -11.15 6.46 -11.02
N CYS A 4 -11.28 5.32 -10.34
CA CYS A 4 -10.36 4.91 -9.28
C CYS A 4 -9.68 3.56 -9.53
N THR A 5 -9.57 3.12 -10.79
CA THR A 5 -8.88 1.86 -11.15
C THR A 5 -7.50 2.12 -11.77
N LEU A 6 -6.79 3.18 -11.35
CA LEU A 6 -5.54 3.59 -12.01
C LEU A 6 -4.42 4.00 -11.04
N ALA A 7 -4.32 3.34 -9.89
CA ALA A 7 -3.13 3.45 -9.04
C ALA A 7 -2.52 2.11 -8.61
N HIS A 8 -3.06 0.97 -9.06
CA HIS A 8 -2.46 -0.36 -8.82
C HIS A 8 -1.53 -0.83 -9.95
N TYR A 9 -1.09 0.07 -10.84
CA TYR A 9 -0.37 -0.28 -12.07
C TYR A 9 0.86 0.59 -12.37
N PRO A 10 1.80 0.75 -11.42
CA PRO A 10 3.19 0.74 -11.86
C PRO A 10 4.21 0.13 -10.89
N ALA A 11 3.84 -0.76 -9.95
CA ALA A 11 4.87 -1.45 -9.16
C ALA A 11 5.76 -2.36 -10.04
N ASP A 12 5.22 -2.93 -11.11
CA ASP A 12 5.99 -3.69 -12.11
C ASP A 12 6.66 -2.80 -13.19
N LEU A 13 6.41 -1.48 -13.20
CA LEU A 13 6.88 -0.57 -14.25
C LEU A 13 8.01 0.36 -13.81
N TYR A 14 8.31 0.45 -12.51
CA TYR A 14 9.50 1.13 -12.02
C TYR A 14 10.59 0.09 -11.72
N GLU A 15 11.61 0.03 -12.58
CA GLU A 15 12.79 -0.83 -12.36
C GLU A 15 13.52 -0.46 -11.05
N ASP A 16 13.38 0.79 -10.60
CA ASP A 16 14.00 1.37 -9.42
C ASP A 16 12.99 1.60 -8.27
N ALA A 17 13.17 0.86 -7.17
CA ALA A 17 12.38 0.99 -5.95
C ALA A 17 12.40 2.41 -5.37
N ALA A 18 13.45 3.22 -5.62
CA ALA A 18 13.49 4.61 -5.18
C ALA A 18 12.49 5.51 -5.92
N GLN A 19 12.20 5.21 -7.19
CA GLN A 19 11.20 5.94 -7.95
C GLN A 19 9.78 5.58 -7.51
N SER A 20 9.53 4.29 -7.28
CA SER A 20 8.26 3.81 -6.70
C SER A 20 7.99 4.49 -5.35
N LEU A 21 8.99 4.49 -4.46
CA LEU A 21 8.90 5.10 -3.13
C LEU A 21 8.52 6.58 -3.22
N ALA A 22 9.14 7.32 -4.13
CA ALA A 22 8.85 8.74 -4.31
C ALA A 22 7.41 8.99 -4.80
N TRP A 23 6.81 8.05 -5.54
CA TRP A 23 5.40 8.13 -5.93
C TRP A 23 4.47 7.72 -4.81
N ASP A 24 4.80 6.67 -4.05
CA ASP A 24 3.99 6.21 -2.93
C ASP A 24 3.93 7.23 -1.79
N ILE A 25 5.04 7.93 -1.50
CA ILE A 25 5.04 9.06 -0.55
C ILE A 25 4.09 10.16 -1.01
N ARG A 26 4.14 10.54 -2.30
CA ARG A 26 3.23 11.57 -2.84
C ARG A 26 1.77 11.12 -2.82
N ALA A 27 1.51 9.83 -3.02
CA ALA A 27 0.18 9.26 -2.95
C ALA A 27 -0.36 9.27 -1.51
N LEU A 28 0.49 8.96 -0.52
CA LEU A 28 0.15 9.08 0.90
C LEU A 28 -0.14 10.52 1.30
N ASP A 29 0.73 11.47 0.94
CA ASP A 29 0.51 12.90 1.21
C ASP A 29 -0.81 13.40 0.60
N ALA A 30 -1.13 12.95 -0.63
CA ALA A 30 -2.39 13.30 -1.28
C ALA A 30 -3.60 12.66 -0.59
N ALA A 31 -3.49 11.43 -0.10
CA ALA A 31 -4.53 10.77 0.66
C ALA A 31 -4.79 11.50 1.99
N ASP A 32 -3.73 11.91 2.70
CA ASP A 32 -3.80 12.67 3.95
C ASP A 32 -4.44 14.05 3.76
N ALA A 33 -4.04 14.79 2.72
CA ALA A 33 -4.65 16.08 2.39
C ALA A 33 -6.15 15.93 2.07
N VAL A 34 -6.52 14.86 1.35
CA VAL A 34 -7.93 14.57 1.02
C VAL A 34 -8.71 14.17 2.28
N THR A 35 -8.12 13.40 3.20
CA THR A 35 -8.72 13.03 4.48
C THR A 35 -8.96 14.27 5.34
N GLU A 36 -7.98 15.16 5.47
CA GLU A 36 -8.14 16.44 6.20
C GLU A 36 -9.26 17.30 5.61
N GLN A 37 -9.30 17.43 4.29
CA GLN A 37 -10.38 18.15 3.58
C GLN A 37 -11.76 17.47 3.75
N ARG A 38 -11.82 16.13 3.88
CA ARG A 38 -13.05 15.37 4.13
C ARG A 38 -13.50 15.43 5.59
N VAL A 39 -12.59 15.51 6.55
CA VAL A 39 -12.94 15.82 7.95
C VAL A 39 -13.67 17.17 8.02
N GLN A 40 -13.29 18.13 7.17
CA GLN A 40 -14.03 19.39 7.03
C GLN A 40 -15.32 19.29 6.19
N ARG A 41 -15.52 18.22 5.41
CA ARG A 41 -16.67 18.02 4.50
C ARG A 41 -17.24 16.60 4.62
N HIS A 42 -18.14 16.44 5.57
CA HIS A 42 -18.77 15.23 6.15
C HIS A 42 -19.30 14.04 5.29
N HIS A 43 -18.92 13.79 4.02
CA HIS A 43 -19.71 12.83 3.20
C HIS A 43 -18.98 11.78 2.33
N ALA A 44 -17.66 11.57 2.42
CA ALA A 44 -17.02 10.61 1.50
C ALA A 44 -15.80 9.81 2.05
N GLY A 45 -15.77 9.48 3.35
CA GLY A 45 -14.62 8.82 4.00
C GLY A 45 -14.32 7.37 3.58
N LEU A 46 -15.32 6.62 3.11
CA LEU A 46 -15.20 5.16 2.90
C LEU A 46 -14.26 4.75 1.75
N HIS A 47 -14.17 5.54 0.67
CA HIS A 47 -13.32 5.15 -0.46
C HIS A 47 -11.82 5.32 -0.16
N VAL A 48 -11.42 6.35 0.60
CA VAL A 48 -10.00 6.62 0.88
C VAL A 48 -9.46 5.67 1.95
N ALA A 49 -10.28 5.33 2.95
CA ALA A 49 -9.92 4.39 4.01
C ALA A 49 -9.50 3.01 3.48
N GLY A 50 -10.11 2.54 2.38
CA GLY A 50 -9.72 1.28 1.72
C GLY A 50 -8.40 1.32 0.96
N PHE A 51 -7.82 2.51 0.72
CA PHE A 51 -6.53 2.69 0.04
C PHE A 51 -5.36 2.86 1.01
N TYR A 52 -5.57 3.38 2.23
CA TYR A 52 -4.53 3.54 3.24
C TYR A 52 -3.70 2.27 3.52
N PRO A 53 -4.31 1.10 3.79
CA PRO A 53 -3.55 -0.12 4.01
C PRO A 53 -2.71 -0.52 2.79
N SER A 54 -3.19 -0.30 1.57
CA SER A 54 -2.41 -0.56 0.35
C SER A 54 -1.24 0.41 0.19
N LEU A 55 -1.42 1.69 0.52
CA LEU A 55 -0.35 2.70 0.43
C LEU A 55 0.77 2.42 1.42
N HIS A 56 0.43 2.12 2.67
CA HIS A 56 1.42 1.76 3.68
C HIS A 56 2.12 0.43 3.36
N LEU A 57 1.40 -0.52 2.77
CA LEU A 57 2.01 -1.78 2.32
C LEU A 57 3.03 -1.56 1.21
N ASN A 58 2.72 -0.73 0.21
CA ASN A 58 3.67 -0.41 -0.86
C ASN A 58 4.92 0.30 -0.32
N LEU A 59 4.74 1.29 0.58
CA LEU A 59 5.87 1.95 1.25
C LEU A 59 6.75 0.96 2.01
N ALA A 60 6.15 0.03 2.74
CA ALA A 60 6.89 -1.00 3.46
C ALA A 60 7.70 -1.89 2.51
N ASP A 61 7.13 -2.28 1.37
CA ASP A 61 7.83 -3.10 0.37
C ASP A 61 8.96 -2.33 -0.33
N ASP A 62 8.74 -1.06 -0.69
CA ASP A 62 9.77 -0.23 -1.33
C ASP A 62 10.95 0.06 -0.39
N TYR A 63 10.68 0.42 0.87
CA TYR A 63 11.74 0.58 1.87
C TYR A 63 12.51 -0.72 2.09
N ARG A 64 11.82 -1.87 2.08
CA ARG A 64 12.44 -3.19 2.17
C ARG A 64 13.37 -3.44 0.98
N LEU A 65 12.91 -3.19 -0.26
CA LEU A 65 13.72 -3.34 -1.48
C LEU A 65 14.97 -2.45 -1.48
N LEU A 66 14.89 -1.26 -0.84
CA LEU A 66 16.01 -0.34 -0.66
C LEU A 66 16.89 -0.69 0.56
N GLY A 67 16.62 -1.78 1.28
CA GLY A 67 17.34 -2.21 2.47
C GLY A 67 17.10 -1.36 3.72
N SER A 68 16.14 -0.43 3.67
CA SER A 68 15.76 0.46 4.77
C SER A 68 14.73 -0.20 5.69
N PHE A 69 15.12 -1.30 6.34
CA PHE A 69 14.19 -2.14 7.12
C PHE A 69 13.52 -1.41 8.29
N ASP A 70 14.22 -0.49 8.96
CA ASP A 70 13.62 0.27 10.08
C ASP A 70 12.46 1.15 9.59
N ALA A 71 12.62 1.77 8.42
CA ALA A 71 11.55 2.54 7.77
C ALA A 71 10.42 1.63 7.28
N ALA A 72 10.75 0.46 6.72
CA ALA A 72 9.75 -0.53 6.33
C ALA A 72 8.91 -1.00 7.52
N THR A 73 9.55 -1.32 8.65
CA THR A 73 8.87 -1.74 9.88
C THR A 73 7.94 -0.66 10.42
N ALA A 74 8.27 0.63 10.26
CA ALA A 74 7.41 1.73 10.73
C ALA A 74 6.06 1.79 9.99
N HIS A 75 5.98 1.31 8.75
CA HIS A 75 4.75 1.33 7.97
C HIS A 75 3.85 0.10 8.15
N LEU A 76 4.40 -1.02 8.65
CA LEU A 76 3.62 -2.25 8.89
C LEU A 76 2.47 -2.08 9.90
N PRO A 77 2.66 -1.39 11.05
CA PRO A 77 1.55 -1.13 11.97
C PRO A 77 0.43 -0.32 11.32
N ALA A 78 0.76 0.72 10.55
CA ALA A 78 -0.23 1.57 9.88
C ALA A 78 -1.02 0.79 8.80
N ALA A 79 -0.37 -0.12 8.08
CA ALA A 79 -1.06 -1.03 7.17
C ALA A 79 -1.97 -2.03 7.94
N GLY A 80 -1.51 -2.51 9.09
CA GLY A 80 -2.24 -3.45 9.95
C GLY A 80 -3.45 -2.85 10.67
N GLU A 81 -3.40 -1.58 11.07
CA GLU A 81 -4.51 -0.90 11.75
C GLU A 81 -5.79 -0.87 10.90
N HIS A 82 -5.65 -0.76 9.58
CA HIS A 82 -6.76 -0.73 8.64
C HIS A 82 -7.12 -2.11 8.05
N ALA A 83 -6.34 -3.16 8.34
CA ALA A 83 -6.58 -4.50 7.85
C ALA A 83 -7.93 -5.12 8.28
N PRO A 84 -8.46 -4.87 9.51
CA PRO A 84 -9.79 -5.31 9.92
C PRO A 84 -10.94 -4.62 9.18
N ASP A 85 -10.72 -3.38 8.73
CA ASP A 85 -11.71 -2.56 8.01
C ASP A 85 -11.73 -2.84 6.51
N LEU A 86 -10.76 -3.62 6.02
CA LEU A 86 -10.72 -4.04 4.63
C LEU A 86 -11.96 -4.85 4.26
N PRO A 87 -12.50 -4.67 3.04
CA PRO A 87 -13.57 -5.51 2.54
C PRO A 87 -13.26 -7.00 2.69
N GLN A 88 -14.29 -7.81 2.93
CA GLN A 88 -14.16 -9.29 2.93
C GLN A 88 -14.19 -9.87 1.51
N ASP A 89 -13.76 -9.10 0.52
CA ASP A 89 -13.66 -9.54 -0.86
C ASP A 89 -12.24 -10.07 -1.18
N ALA A 90 -12.03 -10.45 -2.44
CA ALA A 90 -10.75 -10.95 -2.91
C ALA A 90 -9.62 -9.92 -2.75
N TYR A 91 -9.93 -8.62 -2.84
CA TYR A 91 -8.94 -7.55 -2.70
C TYR A 91 -8.49 -7.38 -1.25
N GLY A 92 -9.43 -7.35 -0.30
CA GLY A 92 -9.07 -7.29 1.12
C GLY A 92 -8.37 -8.57 1.60
N ALA A 93 -8.73 -9.73 1.06
CA ALA A 93 -8.02 -10.99 1.35
C ALA A 93 -6.58 -10.94 0.82
N PHE A 94 -6.38 -10.45 -0.40
CA PHE A 94 -5.06 -10.26 -0.99
C PHE A 94 -4.18 -9.32 -0.15
N LEU A 95 -4.71 -8.17 0.27
CA LEU A 95 -3.96 -7.21 1.09
C LEU A 95 -3.53 -7.78 2.45
N ARG A 96 -4.39 -8.57 3.10
CA ARG A 96 -4.04 -9.24 4.36
C ARG A 96 -2.89 -10.22 4.18
N THR A 97 -2.94 -11.09 3.17
CA THR A 97 -1.84 -12.00 2.85
C THR A 97 -0.57 -11.24 2.48
N ALA A 98 -0.69 -10.18 1.68
CA ALA A 98 0.46 -9.41 1.25
C ALA A 98 1.13 -8.68 2.42
N LEU A 99 0.37 -8.21 3.41
CA LEU A 99 0.89 -7.64 4.66
C LEU A 99 1.72 -8.65 5.45
N ASP A 100 1.21 -9.87 5.65
CA ASP A 100 1.94 -10.93 6.35
C ASP A 100 3.27 -11.27 5.65
N ASP A 101 3.23 -11.41 4.33
CA ASP A 101 4.40 -11.71 3.52
C ASP A 101 5.47 -10.57 3.55
N VAL A 102 5.05 -9.28 3.48
CA VAL A 102 6.00 -8.15 3.62
C VAL A 102 6.59 -8.14 5.03
N ALA A 103 5.77 -8.34 6.06
CA ALA A 103 6.22 -8.34 7.44
C ALA A 103 7.27 -9.45 7.69
N GLU A 104 7.05 -10.63 7.10
CA GLU A 104 8.02 -11.72 7.13
C GLU A 104 9.31 -11.35 6.37
N ALA A 105 9.21 -10.81 5.16
CA ALA A 105 10.36 -10.43 4.35
C ALA A 105 11.20 -9.32 5.01
N VAL A 106 10.56 -8.32 5.63
CA VAL A 106 11.23 -7.28 6.44
C VAL A 106 11.96 -7.91 7.64
N SER A 107 11.31 -8.84 8.35
CA SER A 107 11.92 -9.53 9.50
C SER A 107 13.14 -10.36 9.10
N ARG A 108 13.09 -10.99 7.93
CA ARG A 108 14.20 -11.75 7.33
C ARG A 108 15.26 -10.86 6.69
N ARG A 109 15.03 -9.55 6.60
CA ARG A 109 15.84 -8.58 5.87
C ARG A 109 16.06 -8.98 4.41
N ASP A 110 15.03 -9.54 3.79
CA ASP A 110 15.04 -9.95 2.39
C ASP A 110 14.77 -8.74 1.50
N ILE A 111 15.63 -8.50 0.51
CA ILE A 111 15.51 -7.42 -0.49
C ILE A 111 15.09 -7.94 -1.87
N ALA A 112 14.79 -9.24 -2.01
CA ALA A 112 14.34 -9.82 -3.27
C ALA A 112 12.99 -9.21 -3.66
N LYS A 113 12.82 -8.92 -4.95
CA LYS A 113 11.51 -8.54 -5.50
C LYS A 113 10.53 -9.68 -5.26
N ARG A 114 9.38 -9.36 -4.65
CA ARG A 114 8.29 -10.32 -4.55
C ARG A 114 7.71 -10.52 -5.94
N THR A 115 7.37 -11.75 -6.27
CA THR A 115 6.51 -12.01 -7.43
C THR A 115 5.15 -11.42 -7.08
N SER A 116 4.82 -10.25 -7.62
CA SER A 116 3.48 -9.65 -7.49
C SER A 116 2.43 -10.71 -7.84
N ALA A 117 1.35 -10.79 -7.06
CA ALA A 117 0.28 -11.75 -7.29
C ALA A 117 -0.24 -11.69 -8.74
N PRO A 118 -0.71 -12.82 -9.31
CA PRO A 118 -1.26 -12.83 -10.65
C PRO A 118 -2.34 -11.76 -10.77
N GLY A 119 -2.19 -10.88 -11.76
CA GLY A 119 -3.20 -9.87 -12.08
C GLY A 119 -4.57 -10.53 -12.28
N PRO A 120 -5.68 -9.78 -12.09
CA PRO A 120 -7.00 -10.34 -12.29
C PRO A 120 -7.07 -10.91 -13.70
N ALA A 121 -7.37 -12.22 -13.78
CA ALA A 121 -7.73 -12.85 -15.02
C ALA A 121 -8.92 -12.07 -15.62
N GLU A 122 -8.82 -11.83 -16.93
CA GLU A 122 -9.73 -11.07 -17.79
C GLU A 122 -11.23 -11.26 -17.49
#